data_AF-A0AAP0AWF4-F1
#
_entry.id   AF-A0AAP0AWF4-F1
#
_cell.length_a   1.000
_cell.length_b   1.000
_cell.length_c   1.000
_cell.angle_alpha   90.00
_cell.angle_beta   90.00
_cell.angle_gamma   90.00
#
_symmetry.space_group_name_H-M   'P 1'
#
loop_
_entity.id
_entity.type
_entity.pdbx_description
1 polymer ?
#
loop_
_entity_poly.entity_id
_entity_poly.type
_entity_poly.pdbx_seq_one_letter_code
_entity_poly.pdbx_strand_id
1 'polypeptide(L)'
;MVFVNQGCDASLLLDDTASFTGEKTAAPNLNSLRGFDVIDGIKAELEMACPGTVSCADILALAARDSVLLMSTLWPNYNSSIQYKINLLEVDTTHACRY
;
A
#
# COMPACT_ATOMS: atom_id res chain seq x y z
N MET A 1 -0.29 -11.54 -0.43
CA MET A 1 -0.04 -10.93 -1.75
C MET A 1 0.65 -11.98 -2.59
N VAL A 2 -0.04 -12.55 -3.57
CA VAL A 2 0.57 -13.54 -4.47
C VAL A 2 1.28 -12.77 -5.57
N PHE A 3 2.61 -12.76 -5.52
CA PHE A 3 3.46 -12.18 -6.55
C PHE A 3 3.62 -13.19 -7.69
N VAL A 4 2.70 -13.21 -8.65
CA VAL A 4 2.87 -14.05 -9.86
C VAL A 4 3.81 -13.32 -10.81
N ASN A 5 5.12 -13.47 -10.60
CA ASN A 5 6.23 -13.01 -11.46
C ASN A 5 6.32 -11.50 -11.80
N GLN A 6 5.35 -10.70 -11.42
CA GLN A 6 5.26 -9.25 -11.57
C GLN A 6 5.48 -8.64 -10.18
N GLY A 7 6.28 -7.57 -10.11
CA GLY A 7 6.76 -6.99 -8.86
C GLY A 7 5.69 -6.23 -8.07
N CYS A 8 6.11 -5.25 -7.26
CA CYS A 8 5.21 -4.34 -6.55
C CYS A 8 4.76 -3.20 -7.48
N ASP A 9 3.93 -3.49 -8.46
CA ASP A 9 3.49 -2.54 -9.50
C ASP A 9 2.01 -2.12 -9.41
N ALA A 10 1.32 -2.56 -8.35
CA ALA A 10 -0.11 -2.35 -8.10
C ALA A 10 -1.07 -2.99 -9.12
N SER A 11 -0.61 -3.91 -9.97
CA SER A 11 -1.46 -4.71 -10.87
C SER A 11 -2.59 -5.44 -10.14
N LEU A 12 -2.34 -5.86 -8.89
CA LEU A 12 -3.34 -6.45 -7.99
C LEU A 12 -4.58 -5.58 -7.72
N LEU A 13 -4.46 -4.26 -7.88
CA LEU A 13 -5.58 -3.33 -7.64
C LEU A 13 -6.51 -3.19 -8.85
N LEU A 14 -6.13 -3.70 -10.00
CA LEU A 14 -6.94 -3.60 -11.22
C LEU A 14 -8.14 -4.54 -11.16
N ASP A 15 -9.31 -4.02 -11.50
CA ASP A 15 -10.53 -4.80 -11.65
C ASP A 15 -10.59 -5.50 -13.01
N ASP A 16 -11.37 -6.58 -13.07
CA ASP A 16 -11.67 -7.27 -14.32
C ASP A 16 -12.37 -6.32 -15.30
N THR A 17 -11.98 -6.40 -16.57
CA THR A 17 -12.63 -5.72 -17.70
C THR A 17 -12.97 -6.74 -18.78
N ALA A 18 -13.69 -6.32 -19.82
CA ALA A 18 -14.06 -7.21 -20.93
C ALA A 18 -12.85 -7.83 -21.67
N SER A 19 -11.67 -7.19 -21.60
CA SER A 19 -10.46 -7.62 -22.30
C SER A 19 -9.29 -7.98 -21.38
N PHE A 20 -9.47 -7.91 -20.06
CA PHE A 20 -8.41 -8.13 -19.08
C PHE A 20 -8.98 -8.76 -17.81
N THR A 21 -8.39 -9.86 -17.37
CA THR A 21 -8.68 -10.48 -16.07
C THR A 21 -7.58 -10.06 -15.10
N GLY A 22 -7.95 -9.29 -14.09
CA GLY A 22 -7.06 -8.83 -13.04
C GLY A 22 -6.78 -9.91 -12.01
N GLU A 23 -5.90 -9.58 -11.06
CA GLU A 23 -5.45 -10.55 -10.05
C GLU A 23 -6.43 -10.69 -8.87
N LYS A 24 -7.39 -9.77 -8.72
CA LYS A 24 -8.39 -9.82 -7.62
C LYS A 24 -9.21 -11.10 -7.65
N THR A 25 -9.55 -11.60 -8.83
CA THR A 25 -10.35 -12.81 -9.03
C THR A 25 -9.52 -14.09 -9.16
N ALA A 26 -8.19 -13.98 -9.09
CA ALA A 26 -7.30 -15.14 -9.07
C ALA A 26 -7.61 -16.04 -7.85
N ALA A 27 -7.51 -17.36 -8.02
CA ALA A 27 -7.84 -18.35 -7.00
C ALA A 27 -7.30 -18.08 -5.59
N PRO A 28 -6.04 -17.62 -5.37
CA PRO A 28 -5.55 -17.33 -4.02
C PRO A 28 -6.07 -16.02 -3.42
N ASN A 29 -6.60 -15.11 -4.24
CA ASN A 29 -7.02 -13.77 -3.84
C ASN A 29 -8.55 -13.66 -3.69
N LEU A 30 -9.29 -14.41 -4.50
CA LEU A 30 -10.75 -14.43 -4.51
C LEU A 30 -11.29 -14.80 -3.12
N ASN A 31 -12.13 -13.92 -2.56
CA ASN A 31 -12.70 -14.05 -1.21
C ASN A 31 -11.64 -14.15 -0.07
N SER A 32 -10.42 -13.68 -0.30
CA SER A 32 -9.30 -13.76 0.66
C SER A 32 -8.69 -12.39 0.94
N LEU A 33 -8.27 -11.68 -0.11
CA LEU A 33 -7.73 -10.33 0.00
C LEU A 33 -8.83 -9.32 0.31
N ARG A 34 -8.47 -8.26 1.05
CA ARG A 34 -9.38 -7.24 1.58
C ARG A 34 -8.64 -5.91 1.77
N GLY A 35 -9.40 -4.85 2.00
CA GLY A 35 -8.87 -3.50 2.25
C GLY A 35 -8.66 -2.66 0.99
N PHE A 36 -9.28 -3.03 -0.14
CA PHE A 36 -9.21 -2.26 -1.39
C PHE A 36 -9.82 -0.86 -1.22
N ASP A 37 -10.93 -0.78 -0.50
CA ASP A 37 -11.64 0.46 -0.15
C ASP A 37 -10.76 1.44 0.63
N VAL A 38 -9.91 0.93 1.53
CA VAL A 38 -8.95 1.75 2.27
C VAL A 38 -7.91 2.36 1.34
N ILE A 39 -7.40 1.57 0.38
CA ILE A 39 -6.41 2.04 -0.61
C ILE A 39 -7.04 3.07 -1.55
N ASP A 40 -8.29 2.86 -2.00
CA ASP A 40 -9.03 3.80 -2.83
C ASP A 40 -9.25 5.14 -2.10
N GLY A 41 -9.59 5.09 -0.81
CA GLY A 41 -9.72 6.28 0.03
C GLY A 41 -8.41 7.06 0.15
N ILE A 42 -7.29 6.37 0.42
CA ILE A 42 -5.96 7.01 0.47
C ILE A 42 -5.62 7.67 -0.87
N LYS A 43 -5.85 6.97 -1.99
CA LYS A 43 -5.57 7.52 -3.32
C LYS A 43 -6.43 8.74 -3.62
N ALA A 44 -7.71 8.72 -3.27
CA ALA A 44 -8.62 9.85 -3.48
C ALA A 44 -8.15 11.10 -2.72
N GLU A 45 -7.78 10.96 -1.45
CA GLU A 45 -7.23 12.05 -0.63
C GLU A 45 -5.92 12.59 -1.21
N LEU A 46 -5.03 11.70 -1.65
CA LEU A 46 -3.75 12.09 -2.26
C LEU A 46 -3.94 12.78 -3.61
N GLU A 47 -4.88 12.35 -4.45
CA GLU A 47 -5.18 13.02 -5.72
C GLU A 47 -5.82 14.39 -5.52
N MET A 48 -6.60 14.60 -4.44
CA MET A 48 -7.10 15.93 -4.08
C MET A 48 -5.97 16.87 -3.63
N ALA A 49 -4.95 16.35 -2.94
CA ALA A 49 -3.84 17.13 -2.42
C ALA A 49 -2.73 17.37 -3.47
N CYS A 50 -2.32 16.33 -4.19
CA CYS A 50 -1.25 16.36 -5.19
C CYS A 50 -1.56 15.44 -6.40
N PRO A 51 -2.32 15.92 -7.40
CA PRO A 51 -2.77 15.12 -8.53
C PRO A 51 -1.63 14.43 -9.28
N GLY A 52 -1.79 13.14 -9.59
CA GLY A 52 -0.86 12.36 -10.41
C GLY A 52 0.56 12.16 -9.84
N THR A 53 0.78 12.51 -8.57
CA THR A 53 2.14 12.52 -7.99
C THR A 53 2.50 11.20 -7.31
N VAL A 54 1.59 10.63 -6.52
CA VAL A 54 1.86 9.39 -5.76
C VAL A 54 1.34 8.17 -6.51
N SER A 55 2.20 7.18 -6.76
CA SER A 55 1.80 5.94 -7.44
C SER A 55 1.01 5.02 -6.51
N CYS A 56 0.13 4.18 -7.09
CA CYS A 56 -0.62 3.19 -6.30
C CYS A 56 0.31 2.12 -5.68
N ALA A 57 1.45 1.85 -6.31
CA ALA A 57 2.47 0.94 -5.77
C ALA A 57 3.11 1.51 -4.49
N ASP A 58 3.42 2.80 -4.48
CA ASP A 58 3.97 3.46 -3.30
C ASP A 58 2.95 3.50 -2.15
N ILE A 59 1.67 3.75 -2.46
CA ILE A 59 0.59 3.71 -1.46
C ILE A 59 0.54 2.33 -0.80
N LEU A 60 0.61 1.23 -1.56
CA LEU A 60 0.62 -0.12 -1.01
C LEU A 60 1.85 -0.38 -0.13
N ALA A 61 3.04 0.03 -0.57
CA ALA A 61 4.27 -0.14 0.19
C ALA A 61 4.23 0.64 1.52
N LEU A 62 3.73 1.87 1.47
CA LEU A 62 3.57 2.74 2.63
C LEU A 62 2.51 2.23 3.60
N ALA A 63 1.33 1.90 3.11
CA ALA A 63 0.24 1.38 3.92
C ALA A 63 0.67 0.08 4.62
N ALA A 64 1.42 -0.80 3.94
CA ALA A 64 1.97 -2.01 4.54
C ALA A 64 3.00 -1.70 5.64
N ARG A 65 3.96 -0.80 5.37
CA ARG A 65 4.96 -0.35 6.36
C ARG A 65 4.29 0.21 7.61
N ASP A 66 3.33 1.11 7.42
CA ASP A 66 2.66 1.81 8.51
C ASP A 66 1.73 0.87 9.30
N SER A 67 1.10 -0.11 8.63
CA SER A 67 0.32 -1.16 9.30
C SER A 67 1.19 -2.03 10.21
N VAL A 68 2.38 -2.44 9.75
CA VAL A 68 3.33 -3.22 10.57
C VAL A 68 3.81 -2.39 11.75
N LEU A 69 4.12 -1.11 11.52
CA LEU A 69 4.49 -0.18 12.56
C LEU A 69 3.40 -0.09 13.64
N LEU A 70 2.18 0.24 13.26
CA LEU A 70 1.04 0.36 14.18
C LEU A 70 0.86 -0.93 14.99
N MET A 71 0.88 -2.10 14.33
CA MET A 71 0.76 -3.40 15.00
C MET A 71 1.89 -3.66 16.00
N SER A 72 3.13 -3.28 15.65
CA SER A 72 4.31 -3.53 16.49
C SER A 72 4.26 -2.80 17.82
N THR A 73 3.67 -1.61 17.85
CA THR A 73 3.47 -0.84 19.09
C THR A 73 2.50 -1.50 20.08
N LEU A 74 1.69 -2.45 19.60
CA LEU A 74 0.75 -3.20 20.42
C LEU A 74 1.39 -4.44 21.09
N TRP A 75 2.64 -4.78 20.77
CA TRP A 75 3.33 -5.93 21.39
C TRP A 75 3.91 -5.56 22.77
N PRO A 76 3.64 -6.34 23.85
CA PRO A 76 4.02 -6.02 25.24
C PRO A 76 5.53 -5.93 25.57
N ASN A 77 6.43 -6.04 24.59
CA ASN A 77 7.89 -5.97 24.74
C ASN A 77 8.54 -5.29 23.53
N TYR A 78 7.80 -4.46 22.81
CA TYR A 78 8.31 -3.75 21.64
C TYR A 78 9.39 -2.73 22.05
N ASN A 79 10.59 -2.89 21.49
CA ASN A 79 11.69 -1.96 21.71
C ASN A 79 11.62 -0.82 20.69
N SER A 80 11.39 0.41 21.17
CA SER A 80 11.36 1.63 20.34
C SER A 80 12.67 1.91 19.59
N SER A 81 13.80 1.30 19.94
CA SER A 81 15.04 1.38 19.16
C SER A 81 15.01 0.58 17.85
N ILE A 82 14.07 -0.37 17.69
CA ILE A 82 13.80 -1.06 16.41
C ILE A 82 13.11 -0.10 15.42
N GLN A 83 12.33 0.85 15.94
CA GLN A 83 11.70 1.92 15.15
C GLN A 83 12.72 2.81 14.44
N TYR A 84 13.81 3.15 15.13
CA TYR A 84 14.78 4.16 14.67
C TYR A 84 15.64 3.74 13.46
N LYS A 85 15.61 2.48 13.03
CA LYS A 85 16.30 2.01 11.82
C LYS A 85 15.44 2.02 10.56
N ILE A 86 14.12 2.20 10.67
CA ILE A 86 13.30 2.62 9.53
C ILE A 86 13.39 4.14 9.49
N ASN A 87 14.57 4.64 9.11
CA ASN A 87 14.81 6.07 9.04
C ASN A 87 14.00 6.63 7.87
N LEU A 88 13.10 7.54 8.22
CA LEU A 88 12.00 8.15 7.47
C LEU A 88 12.44 9.08 6.33
N LEU A 89 13.52 8.75 5.61
CA LEU A 89 14.12 9.65 4.63
C LEU A 89 13.74 9.40 3.17
N GLU A 90 12.86 8.44 2.85
CA GLU A 90 12.51 8.22 1.43
C GLU A 90 11.03 8.09 1.09
N VAL A 91 10.11 7.96 2.04
CA VAL A 91 8.68 7.85 1.67
C VAL A 91 7.78 8.45 2.73
N ASP A 92 7.78 9.77 2.75
CA ASP A 92 6.78 10.56 3.44
C ASP A 92 5.81 11.07 2.37
N THR A 93 4.55 10.64 2.37
CA THR A 93 3.52 11.25 1.51
C THR A 93 3.41 12.76 1.77
N THR A 94 3.81 13.22 2.95
CA THR A 94 3.92 14.64 3.31
C THR A 94 5.11 15.36 2.65
N HIS A 95 6.10 14.64 2.13
CA HIS A 95 7.14 15.16 1.23
C HIS A 95 6.84 14.89 -0.25
N ALA A 96 6.14 13.79 -0.58
CA ALA A 96 5.73 13.51 -1.95
C ALA A 96 4.72 14.55 -2.48
N CYS A 97 3.86 15.08 -1.61
CA CYS A 97 2.96 16.20 -1.95
C CYS A 97 3.53 17.60 -1.58
N ARG A 98 4.80 17.73 -1.16
CA ARG A 98 5.44 19.05 -0.99
C ARG A 98 6.18 19.42 -2.27
N TYR A 99 5.91 20.62 -2.77
CA TYR A 99 6.75 21.30 -3.76
C TYR A 99 8.21 21.36 -3.31
#